data_AF-A0A2S0L3T9-F1
#
_entry.id   AF-A0A2S0L3T9-F1
#
_cell.length_a   1.000
_cell.length_b   1.000
_cell.length_c   1.000
_cell.angle_alpha   90.00
_cell.angle_beta   90.00
_cell.angle_gamma   90.00
#
_symmetry.space_group_name_H-M   'P 1'
#
loop_
_entity.id
_entity.type
_entity.pdbx_description
1 polymer ?
#
loop_
_entity_poly.entity_id
_entity_poly.type
_entity_poly.pdbx_seq_one_letter_code
_entity_poly.pdbx_strand_id
1 'polypeptide(L)'
;MKEGAIALGKVRGYCYLIFLFDILILFHSEIAGFFGTTDKKILYGFTAIILFQAVLSVLYVVKYVTTVGQKYKKRKEIIMYAARLRYCFMAMLVFLAGIICNYAVADNIYVEKALIMMLVMMLLLALKNLTILQRGRY
;
A
#
# COMPACT_ATOMS: atom_id res chain seq x y z
N MET A 1 -10.17 -0.59 -22.69
CA MET A 1 -10.02 -1.67 -21.67
C MET A 1 -8.56 -2.09 -21.43
N LYS A 2 -7.67 -2.14 -22.44
CA LYS A 2 -6.23 -2.44 -22.23
C LYS A 2 -5.56 -1.50 -21.22
N GLU A 3 -5.82 -0.19 -21.29
CA GLU A 3 -5.20 0.79 -20.38
C GLU A 3 -5.60 0.61 -18.90
N GLY A 4 -6.86 0.26 -18.62
CA GLY A 4 -7.33 -0.01 -17.26
C GLY A 4 -6.69 -1.27 -16.66
N ALA A 5 -6.55 -2.32 -17.45
CA ALA A 5 -5.85 -3.55 -17.04
C ALA A 5 -4.36 -3.28 -16.76
N ILE A 6 -3.69 -2.46 -17.58
CA ILE A 6 -2.30 -2.04 -17.36
C ILE A 6 -2.19 -1.23 -16.05
N ALA A 7 -3.13 -0.31 -15.79
CA ALA A 7 -3.14 0.46 -14.54
C ALA A 7 -3.27 -0.44 -13.31
N LEU A 8 -4.17 -1.43 -13.32
CA LEU A 8 -4.30 -2.41 -12.24
C LEU A 8 -3.06 -3.32 -12.12
N GLY A 9 -2.40 -3.64 -13.24
CA GLY A 9 -1.14 -4.38 -13.24
C GLY A 9 -0.03 -3.61 -12.51
N LYS A 10 0.07 -2.30 -12.74
CA LYS A 10 1.01 -1.43 -12.00
C LYS A 10 0.70 -1.37 -10.51
N VAL A 11 -0.57 -1.23 -10.13
CA VAL A 11 -0.99 -1.28 -8.71
C VAL A 11 -0.56 -2.59 -8.06
N ARG A 12 -0.67 -3.72 -8.76
CA ARG A 12 -0.19 -5.01 -8.25
C ARG A 12 1.31 -5.02 -8.02
N GLY A 13 2.09 -4.48 -8.97
CA GLY A 13 3.54 -4.34 -8.80
C GLY A 13 3.91 -3.52 -7.57
N TYR A 14 3.23 -2.38 -7.35
CA TYR A 14 3.42 -1.56 -6.15
C TYR A 14 3.02 -2.31 -4.88
N CYS A 15 1.94 -3.08 -4.88
CA CYS A 15 1.60 -3.90 -3.72
C CYS A 15 2.72 -4.88 -3.33
N TYR A 16 3.41 -5.50 -4.30
CA TYR A 16 4.51 -6.42 -4.00
C TYR A 16 5.73 -5.72 -3.44
N LEU A 17 6.04 -4.54 -3.97
CA LEU A 17 7.12 -3.71 -3.46
C LEU A 17 6.78 -3.19 -2.05
N ILE A 18 5.55 -2.71 -1.81
CA ILE A 18 5.07 -2.35 -0.46
C ILE A 18 5.25 -3.52 0.50
N PHE A 19 4.84 -4.74 0.11
CA PHE A 19 4.99 -5.93 0.95
C PHE A 19 6.45 -6.20 1.33
N LEU A 20 7.35 -6.10 0.36
CA LEU A 20 8.78 -6.27 0.59
C LEU A 20 9.30 -5.23 1.61
N PHE A 21 8.93 -3.96 1.44
CA PHE A 21 9.38 -2.90 2.34
C PHE A 21 8.71 -2.95 3.72
N ASP A 22 7.46 -3.41 3.83
CA ASP A 22 6.81 -3.67 5.12
C ASP A 22 7.59 -4.73 5.91
N ILE A 23 8.05 -5.80 5.23
CA ILE A 23 8.91 -6.82 5.85
C ILE A 23 10.27 -6.23 6.22
N LEU A 24 10.91 -5.46 5.34
CA LEU A 24 12.19 -4.83 5.64
C LEU A 24 12.10 -3.85 6.82
N ILE A 25 10.98 -3.15 6.96
CA ILE A 25 10.71 -2.30 8.11
C ILE A 25 10.67 -3.10 9.41
N LEU A 26 10.21 -4.36 9.44
CA LEU A 26 10.24 -5.16 10.67
C LEU A 26 11.66 -5.43 11.21
N PHE A 27 12.66 -5.38 10.34
CA PHE A 27 14.06 -5.66 10.64
C PHE A 27 14.96 -4.44 10.44
N HIS A 28 14.37 -3.23 10.50
CA HIS A 28 15.07 -1.99 10.18
C HIS A 28 16.30 -1.76 11.07
N SER A 29 16.24 -2.17 12.34
CA SER A 29 17.34 -2.03 13.31
C SER A 29 18.54 -2.93 12.97
N GLU A 30 18.28 -4.18 12.59
CA GLU A 30 19.29 -5.15 12.19
C GLU A 30 19.92 -4.76 10.85
N ILE A 31 19.10 -4.25 9.93
CA ILE A 31 19.56 -3.70 8.65
C ILE A 31 20.46 -2.47 8.88
N ALA A 32 20.08 -1.57 9.78
CA ALA A 32 20.90 -0.41 10.11
C ALA A 32 22.27 -0.81 10.66
N GLY A 33 22.31 -1.83 11.53
CA GLY A 33 23.55 -2.43 12.03
C GLY A 33 24.42 -3.03 10.92
N PHE A 34 23.83 -3.74 9.96
CA PHE A 34 24.54 -4.33 8.83
C PHE A 34 25.17 -3.27 7.90
N PHE A 35 24.45 -2.18 7.64
CA PHE A 35 24.91 -1.11 6.76
C PHE A 35 25.75 -0.03 7.47
N GLY A 36 25.99 -0.15 8.78
CA GLY A 36 26.73 0.85 9.56
C GLY A 36 26.08 2.24 9.55
N THR A 37 24.74 2.30 9.46
CA THR A 37 23.97 3.54 9.40
C THR A 37 23.05 3.69 10.60
N THR A 38 22.40 4.84 10.74
CA THR A 38 21.45 5.06 11.82
C THR A 38 20.10 4.45 11.51
N ASP A 39 19.50 3.84 12.52
CA ASP A 39 18.19 3.20 12.45
C ASP A 39 17.09 4.12 11.88
N LYS A 40 17.08 5.36 12.37
CA LYS A 40 16.23 6.47 11.89
C LYS A 40 16.26 6.66 10.37
N LYS A 41 17.44 6.55 9.74
CA LYS A 41 17.59 6.76 8.30
C LYS A 41 16.96 5.62 7.51
N ILE A 42 17.13 4.38 7.98
CA ILE A 42 16.54 3.19 7.36
C ILE A 42 15.02 3.23 7.50
N LEU A 43 14.51 3.47 8.71
CA LEU A 43 13.07 3.53 8.98
C LEU A 43 12.37 4.57 8.11
N TYR A 44 12.88 5.81 8.07
CA TYR A 44 12.29 6.86 7.24
C TYR A 44 12.46 6.60 5.74
N GLY A 45 13.60 6.05 5.32
CA GLY A 45 13.84 5.69 3.93
C GLY A 45 12.82 4.67 3.42
N PHE A 46 12.62 3.59 4.16
CA PHE A 46 11.64 2.56 3.80
C PHE A 46 10.21 3.09 3.89
N THR A 47 9.89 3.85 4.93
CA THR A 47 8.56 4.47 5.08
C THR A 47 8.25 5.39 3.90
N ALA A 48 9.21 6.20 3.43
CA ALA A 48 9.04 7.07 2.28
C ALA A 48 8.81 6.30 0.98
N ILE A 49 9.51 5.18 0.78
CA ILE A 49 9.32 4.31 -0.39
C ILE A 49 7.90 3.73 -0.39
N ILE A 50 7.45 3.20 0.75
CA ILE A 50 6.08 2.66 0.88
C ILE A 50 5.05 3.76 0.63
N LEU A 51 5.24 4.94 1.22
CA LEU A 51 4.36 6.09 1.06
C LEU A 51 4.21 6.48 -0.41
N PHE A 52 5.32 6.62 -1.13
CA PHE A 52 5.30 6.98 -2.55
C PHE A 52 4.52 5.96 -3.38
N GLN A 53 4.70 4.68 -3.11
CA GLN A 53 4.00 3.61 -3.81
C GLN A 53 2.51 3.52 -3.47
N ALA A 54 2.13 3.78 -2.21
CA ALA A 54 0.74 3.85 -1.80
C ALA A 54 0.01 5.02 -2.51
N VAL A 55 0.65 6.20 -2.60
CA VAL A 55 0.11 7.36 -3.32
C VAL A 55 -0.05 7.06 -4.81
N LEU A 56 0.99 6.51 -5.46
CA LEU A 56 0.89 6.10 -6.87
C LEU A 56 -0.24 5.09 -7.07
N SER A 57 -0.39 4.12 -6.17
CA SER A 57 -1.45 3.13 -6.24
C SER A 57 -2.84 3.78 -6.22
N VAL A 58 -3.07 4.77 -5.37
CA VAL A 58 -4.35 5.54 -5.37
C VAL A 58 -4.59 6.19 -6.73
N LEU A 59 -3.59 6.87 -7.30
CA LEU A 59 -3.71 7.54 -8.60
C LEU A 59 -4.01 6.56 -9.74
N TYR A 60 -3.33 5.41 -9.76
CA TYR A 60 -3.58 4.38 -10.78
C TYR A 60 -4.95 3.71 -10.61
N VAL A 61 -5.48 3.59 -9.39
CA VAL A 61 -6.86 3.12 -9.18
C VAL A 61 -7.88 4.15 -9.67
N VAL A 62 -7.63 5.45 -9.45
CA VAL A 62 -8.46 6.52 -10.04
C VAL A 62 -8.45 6.43 -11.56
N LYS A 63 -7.26 6.30 -12.17
CA LYS A 63 -7.11 6.09 -13.62
C LYS A 63 -7.86 4.86 -14.11
N TYR A 64 -7.84 3.76 -13.36
CA TYR A 64 -8.64 2.58 -13.71
C TYR A 64 -10.14 2.92 -13.74
N VAL A 65 -10.68 3.54 -12.69
CA VAL A 65 -12.10 3.88 -12.59
C VAL A 65 -12.56 4.82 -13.71
N THR A 66 -11.74 5.78 -14.13
CA THR A 66 -12.09 6.68 -15.24
C THR A 66 -12.13 5.98 -16.60
N THR A 67 -11.41 4.87 -16.76
CA THR A 67 -11.44 4.04 -17.98
C THR A 67 -12.61 3.04 -18.02
N VAL A 68 -13.36 2.87 -16.92
CA VAL A 68 -14.54 1.99 -16.86
C VAL A 68 -15.73 2.70 -17.49
N GLY A 69 -16.13 2.24 -18.69
CA GLY A 69 -17.22 2.83 -19.46
C GLY A 69 -18.57 2.84 -18.71
N GLN A 70 -19.38 3.87 -18.93
CA GLN A 70 -20.66 4.04 -18.23
C GLN A 70 -21.70 2.95 -18.52
N LYS A 71 -21.65 2.32 -19.70
CA LYS A 71 -22.61 1.27 -20.14
C LYS A 71 -22.33 -0.11 -19.54
N TYR A 72 -21.36 -0.25 -18.64
CA TYR A 72 -21.02 -1.53 -18.01
C TYR A 72 -22.10 -1.97 -17.01
N LYS A 73 -22.73 -3.12 -17.26
CA LYS A 73 -23.78 -3.68 -16.38
C LYS A 73 -23.34 -3.83 -14.92
N LYS A 74 -22.05 -4.06 -14.67
CA LYS A 74 -21.45 -4.26 -13.33
C LYS A 74 -20.62 -3.08 -12.83
N ARG A 75 -20.79 -1.88 -13.42
CA ARG A 75 -20.02 -0.67 -13.06
C ARG A 75 -20.10 -0.33 -11.56
N LYS A 76 -21.26 -0.48 -10.92
CA LYS A 76 -21.43 -0.20 -9.49
C LYS A 76 -20.51 -1.06 -8.62
N GLU A 77 -20.43 -2.36 -8.90
CA GLU A 77 -19.55 -3.30 -8.19
C GLU A 77 -18.08 -2.93 -8.39
N ILE A 78 -17.67 -2.66 -9.64
CA ILE A 78 -16.30 -2.28 -9.98
C ILE A 78 -15.88 -1.01 -9.22
N ILE A 79 -16.73 0.01 -9.19
CA ILE A 79 -16.47 1.26 -8.47
C ILE A 79 -16.37 1.00 -6.96
N MET A 80 -17.24 0.15 -6.41
CA MET A 80 -17.21 -0.22 -5.00
C MET A 80 -15.89 -0.90 -4.61
N TYR A 81 -15.43 -1.90 -5.38
CA TYR A 81 -14.16 -2.57 -5.12
C TYR A 81 -12.96 -1.63 -5.33
N ALA A 82 -13.01 -0.74 -6.31
CA ALA A 82 -11.97 0.28 -6.52
C ALA A 82 -11.96 1.34 -5.40
N ALA A 83 -13.12 1.69 -4.82
CA ALA A 83 -13.19 2.55 -3.66
C ALA A 83 -12.61 1.87 -2.41
N ARG A 84 -12.95 0.59 -2.16
CA ARG A 84 -12.33 -0.22 -1.09
C ARG A 84 -10.82 -0.31 -1.24
N LEU A 85 -10.35 -0.54 -2.47
CA LEU A 85 -8.92 -0.60 -2.76
C LEU A 85 -8.21 0.73 -2.45
N ARG A 86 -8.80 1.87 -2.84
CA ARG A 86 -8.27 3.20 -2.47
C ARG A 86 -8.28 3.43 -0.97
N TYR A 87 -9.33 3.01 -0.28
CA TYR A 87 -9.42 3.11 1.18
C TYR A 87 -8.29 2.34 1.86
N CYS A 88 -7.95 1.12 1.41
CA CYS A 88 -6.81 0.38 1.94
C CYS A 88 -5.51 1.16 1.83
N PHE A 89 -5.23 1.76 0.66
CA PHE A 89 -4.03 2.58 0.49
C PHE A 89 -4.06 3.88 1.32
N MET A 90 -5.21 4.53 1.47
CA MET A 90 -5.35 5.70 2.34
C MET A 90 -5.12 5.34 3.81
N ALA A 91 -5.66 4.20 4.27
CA ALA A 91 -5.41 3.72 5.62
C ALA A 91 -3.93 3.42 5.86
N MET A 92 -3.22 2.85 4.87
CA MET A 92 -1.77 2.67 4.96
C MET A 92 -1.04 4.00 5.18
N LEU A 93 -1.43 5.09 4.49
CA LEU A 93 -0.82 6.41 4.71
C LEU A 93 -0.96 6.87 6.16
N VAL A 94 -2.12 6.62 6.78
CA VAL A 94 -2.36 6.94 8.20
C VAL A 94 -1.46 6.10 9.10
N PHE A 95 -1.33 4.80 8.84
CA PHE A 95 -0.45 3.93 9.64
C PHE A 95 1.03 4.29 9.48
N LEU A 96 1.49 4.65 8.28
CA LEU A 96 2.86 5.14 8.06
C LEU A 96 3.14 6.43 8.83
N ALA A 97 2.18 7.37 8.85
CA ALA A 97 2.29 8.57 9.69
C ALA A 97 2.35 8.20 11.17
N GLY A 98 1.55 7.21 11.61
CA GLY A 98 1.60 6.64 12.95
C GLY A 98 2.98 6.07 13.32
N ILE A 99 3.64 5.37 12.41
CA ILE A 99 5.00 4.82 12.63
C ILE A 99 6.01 5.95 12.84
N ILE A 100 5.97 6.98 11.99
CA ILE A 100 6.85 8.16 12.11
C ILE A 100 6.62 8.86 13.45
N CYS A 101 5.36 9.09 13.83
CA CYS A 101 5.01 9.74 15.09
C CYS A 101 5.42 8.91 16.31
N ASN A 102 5.21 7.58 16.28
CA ASN A 102 5.62 6.68 17.35
C ASN A 102 7.14 6.76 17.55
N TYR A 103 7.91 6.64 16.47
CA TYR A 103 9.37 6.74 16.52
C TYR A 103 9.85 8.11 17.03
N ALA A 104 9.16 9.20 16.66
CA ALA A 104 9.56 10.55 17.05
C ALA A 104 9.24 10.91 18.52
N VAL A 105 8.18 10.34 19.10
CA VAL A 105 7.62 10.80 20.38
C VAL A 105 7.70 9.74 21.48
N ALA A 106 7.37 8.49 21.16
CA ALA A 106 7.16 7.43 22.15
C ALA A 106 8.22 6.32 22.10
N ASP A 107 8.89 6.14 20.96
CA ASP A 107 9.89 5.11 20.67
C ASP A 107 9.48 3.71 21.17
N ASN A 108 8.20 3.38 21.00
CA ASN A 108 7.62 2.16 21.55
C ASN A 108 7.60 1.04 20.49
N ILE A 109 8.46 0.04 20.71
CA ILE A 109 8.61 -1.15 19.85
C ILE A 109 7.29 -1.92 19.66
N TYR A 110 6.44 -2.04 20.69
CA TYR A 110 5.20 -2.80 20.58
C TYR A 110 4.19 -2.11 19.68
N VAL A 111 4.08 -0.78 19.81
CA VAL A 111 3.21 0.05 18.98
C VAL A 111 3.68 0.03 17.53
N GLU A 112 5.00 0.12 17.31
CA GLU A 112 5.57 0.04 15.97
C GLU A 112 5.25 -1.30 15.28
N LYS A 113 5.51 -2.43 15.95
CA LYS A 113 5.19 -3.77 15.43
C LYS A 113 3.70 -3.95 15.14
N ALA A 114 2.83 -3.40 16.00
CA ALA A 114 1.39 -3.43 15.77
C ALA A 114 0.99 -2.62 14.52
N LEU A 115 1.55 -1.41 14.34
CA LEU A 115 1.29 -0.58 13.15
C LEU A 115 1.79 -1.26 11.86
N ILE A 116 2.95 -1.91 11.90
CA ILE A 116 3.47 -2.66 10.75
C ILE A 116 2.58 -3.87 10.43
N MET A 117 2.09 -4.59 11.44
CA MET A 117 1.14 -5.68 11.22
C MET A 117 -0.16 -5.19 10.57
N MET A 118 -0.66 -4.01 10.98
CA MET A 118 -1.82 -3.37 10.38
C MET A 118 -1.58 -2.96 8.92
N LEU A 119 -0.36 -2.50 8.57
CA LEU A 119 0.03 -2.24 7.19
C LEU A 119 -0.06 -3.51 6.33
N VAL A 120 0.52 -4.61 6.81
CA VAL A 120 0.48 -5.91 6.12
C VAL A 120 -0.97 -6.38 5.95
N MET A 121 -1.82 -6.26 6.98
CA MET A 121 -3.25 -6.61 6.86
C MET A 121 -3.98 -5.75 5.82
N MET A 122 -3.75 -4.44 5.81
CA MET A 122 -4.32 -3.55 4.79
C MET A 122 -3.84 -3.92 3.39
N LEU A 123 -2.60 -4.40 3.26
CA LEU A 123 -2.05 -4.84 1.98
C LEU A 123 -2.69 -6.13 1.48
N LEU A 124 -2.93 -7.09 2.36
CA LEU A 124 -3.66 -8.31 2.02
C LEU A 124 -5.10 -7.98 1.57
N LEU A 125 -5.77 -7.04 2.24
CA LEU A 125 -7.08 -6.54 1.83
C LEU A 125 -7.02 -5.84 0.47
N ALA A 126 -6.00 -5.02 0.23
CA ALA A 126 -5.77 -4.37 -1.06
C ALA A 126 -5.57 -5.41 -2.17
N LEU A 127 -4.70 -6.41 -1.96
CA LEU A 127 -4.44 -7.50 -2.91
C LEU A 127 -5.70 -8.35 -3.18
N LYS A 128 -6.53 -8.60 -2.17
CA LYS A 128 -7.83 -9.28 -2.33
C LYS A 128 -8.75 -8.49 -3.25
N ASN A 129 -8.96 -7.20 -2.96
CA ASN A 129 -9.81 -6.33 -3.78
C ASN A 129 -9.26 -6.19 -5.22
N LEU A 130 -7.94 -6.06 -5.36
CA LEU A 130 -7.26 -5.99 -6.64
C LEU A 130 -7.43 -7.29 -7.44
N THR A 131 -7.37 -8.45 -6.78
CA THR A 131 -7.59 -9.75 -7.41
C THR A 131 -9.02 -9.90 -7.90
N ILE A 132 -10.01 -9.41 -7.16
CA ILE A 132 -11.41 -9.38 -7.62
C ILE A 132 -11.55 -8.49 -8.86
N LEU A 133 -10.94 -7.29 -8.84
CA LEU A 133 -10.97 -6.38 -9.99
C LEU A 133 -10.28 -6.94 -11.23
N GLN A 134 -9.20 -7.70 -11.07
CA GLN A 134 -8.46 -8.28 -12.20
C GLN A 134 -9.01 -9.64 -12.68
N ARG A 135 -9.51 -10.49 -11.78
CA ARG A 135 -10.18 -11.76 -12.13
C ARG A 135 -11.57 -11.53 -12.68
N GLY A 136 -12.12 -10.35 -12.46
CA GLY A 136 -13.26 -9.83 -13.16
C GLY A 136 -13.04 -9.86 -14.67
N ARG A 137 -13.27 -11.02 -15.30
CA ARG A 137 -13.87 -11.12 -16.63
C ARG A 137 -15.26 -10.48 -16.54
N TYR A 138 -15.27 -9.16 -16.41
CA TYR A 138 -16.46 -8.33 -16.47
C TYR A 138 -16.48 -7.61 -17.81
#